data_AF-A0A2P4SQR1-F1
#
_entry.id   AF-A0A2P4SQR1-F1
#
_cell.length_a   1.000
_cell.length_b   1.000
_cell.length_c   1.000
_cell.angle_alpha   90.00
_cell.angle_beta   90.00
_cell.angle_gamma   90.00
#
_symmetry.space_group_name_H-M   'P 1'
#
loop_
_entity.id
_entity.type
_entity.pdbx_description
1 polymer ?
#
loop_
_entity_poly.entity_id
_entity_poly.type
_entity_poly.pdbx_seq_one_letter_code
_entity_poly.pdbx_strand_id
1 'polypeptide(L)'
;QLPPGKLAQGVAMKCPGPPENSRLACFLENALVREARIWKVPIFQNLTLKGTDISPSCYEKTVLWIAEINSQFQFHSETFALSISILNRLLASVKARLKYLQCIAISCLVLAAKTNEEDE
;
A
#
# COMPACT_ATOMS: atom_id res chain seq x y z
N GLN A 1 37.58 -9.57 -38.55
CA GLN A 1 37.19 -8.16 -38.46
C GLN A 1 35.69 -8.11 -38.23
N LEU A 2 35.26 -7.68 -37.05
CA LEU A 2 33.88 -7.64 -36.54
C LEU A 2 33.69 -6.26 -35.87
N PRO A 3 32.52 -5.59 -35.98
CA PRO A 3 32.40 -4.14 -35.77
C PRO A 3 32.49 -3.70 -34.30
N PRO A 4 32.80 -2.42 -34.03
CA PRO A 4 32.92 -1.89 -32.68
C PRO A 4 31.55 -1.76 -32.00
N GLY A 5 31.50 -2.15 -30.73
CA GLY A 5 30.29 -2.22 -29.92
C GLY A 5 29.62 -0.87 -29.71
N LYS A 6 28.29 -0.87 -29.81
CA LYS A 6 27.43 0.18 -29.25
C LYS A 6 27.56 0.14 -27.72
N LEU A 7 28.14 1.17 -27.12
CA LEU A 7 27.93 1.43 -25.69
C LEU A 7 26.44 1.72 -25.49
N ALA A 8 25.81 0.92 -24.65
CA ALA A 8 24.49 1.20 -24.13
C ALA A 8 24.51 2.58 -23.45
N GLN A 9 23.75 3.53 -24.01
CA GLN A 9 23.39 4.75 -23.31
C GLN A 9 22.57 4.34 -22.08
N GLY A 10 23.24 4.21 -20.94
CA GLY A 10 22.57 4.25 -19.65
C GLY A 10 21.79 5.55 -19.60
N VAL A 11 20.48 5.45 -19.37
CA VAL A 11 19.62 6.61 -19.13
C VAL A 11 20.14 7.27 -17.87
N ALA A 12 21.00 8.29 -18.05
CA ALA A 12 21.44 9.14 -16.97
C ALA A 12 20.19 9.82 -16.42
N MET A 13 19.85 9.48 -15.18
CA MET A 13 18.77 10.10 -14.42
C MET A 13 19.13 11.59 -14.32
N LYS A 14 18.54 12.42 -15.18
CA LYS A 14 18.75 13.86 -15.16
C LYS A 14 18.20 14.38 -13.84
N CYS A 15 19.10 14.82 -12.96
CA CYS A 15 18.71 15.54 -11.75
C CYS A 15 17.96 16.82 -12.19
N PRO A 16 16.73 17.05 -11.70
CA PRO A 16 15.98 18.26 -11.99
C PRO A 16 16.76 19.52 -11.57
N GLY A 17 16.45 20.67 -12.17
CA GLY A 17 17.10 21.94 -11.85
C GLY A 17 16.83 22.39 -10.41
N PRO A 18 17.57 23.39 -9.88
CA PRO A 18 17.39 23.92 -8.51
C PRO A 18 15.93 24.23 -8.08
N PRO A 19 15.07 24.85 -8.91
CA PRO A 19 13.67 25.10 -8.54
C PRO A 19 12.81 23.83 -8.53
N GLU A 20 13.14 22.83 -9.35
CA GLU A 20 12.43 21.55 -9.41
C GLU A 20 12.77 20.67 -8.20
N ASN A 21 14.03 20.66 -7.77
CA ASN A 21 14.47 19.97 -6.54
C ASN A 21 13.79 20.56 -5.30
N SER A 22 13.70 21.89 -5.24
CA SER A 22 13.02 22.59 -4.14
C SER A 22 11.52 22.28 -4.13
N ARG A 23 10.89 22.18 -5.31
CA ARG A 23 9.47 21.81 -5.44
C ARG A 23 9.21 20.36 -5.03
N LEU A 24 10.07 19.43 -5.46
CA LEU A 24 9.98 18.02 -5.06
C LEU A 24 10.15 17.87 -3.54
N ALA A 25 11.14 18.54 -2.94
CA ALA A 25 11.35 18.54 -1.51
C ALA A 25 10.10 19.02 -0.75
N CYS A 26 9.46 20.09 -1.24
CA CYS A 26 8.18 20.57 -0.69
C CYS A 26 7.05 19.53 -0.80
N PHE A 27 6.91 18.84 -1.95
CA PHE A 27 5.91 17.79 -2.11
C PHE A 27 6.15 16.61 -1.18
N LEU A 28 7.40 16.18 -1.01
CA LEU A 28 7.78 15.09 -0.11
C LEU A 28 7.52 15.46 1.34
N GLU A 29 7.87 16.68 1.75
CA GLU A 29 7.59 17.17 3.11
C GLU A 29 6.08 17.19 3.37
N ASN A 30 5.29 17.71 2.44
CA ASN A 30 3.83 17.70 2.54
C ASN A 30 3.26 16.27 2.59
N ALA A 31 3.85 15.33 1.84
CA ALA A 31 3.46 13.93 1.88
C ALA A 31 3.79 13.29 3.22
N LEU A 32 4.97 13.57 3.78
CA LEU A 32 5.42 13.07 5.08
C LEU A 32 4.56 13.62 6.23
N VAL A 33 4.26 14.93 6.23
CA VAL A 33 3.35 15.55 7.20
C VAL A 33 1.95 14.96 7.08
N ARG A 34 1.46 14.76 5.86
CA ARG A 34 0.17 14.10 5.63
C ARG A 34 0.21 12.71 6.23
N GLU A 35 1.20 11.90 5.88
CA GLU A 35 1.38 10.53 6.36
C GLU A 35 1.39 10.47 7.89
N ALA A 36 2.22 11.27 8.56
CA ALA A 36 2.29 11.32 10.01
C ALA A 36 0.93 11.61 10.69
N ARG A 37 0.07 12.41 10.05
CA ARG A 37 -1.29 12.70 10.55
C ARG A 37 -2.29 11.57 10.26
N ILE A 38 -2.16 10.93 9.11
CA ILE A 38 -3.16 9.98 8.60
C ILE A 38 -2.85 8.53 8.94
N TRP A 39 -1.60 8.25 9.30
CA TRP A 39 -1.07 6.92 9.60
C TRP A 39 -1.79 6.35 10.81
N LYS A 40 -2.51 5.26 10.59
CA LYS A 40 -3.15 4.47 11.64
C LYS A 40 -2.88 3.01 11.36
N VAL A 41 -2.14 2.38 12.25
CA VAL A 41 -1.82 0.96 12.18
C VAL A 41 -2.49 0.24 13.34
N PRO A 42 -3.04 -0.96 13.10
CA PRO A 42 -3.56 -1.81 14.16
C PRO A 42 -2.46 -2.11 15.20
N ILE A 43 -2.74 -1.76 16.46
CA ILE A 43 -1.84 -2.09 17.58
C ILE A 43 -2.32 -3.40 18.19
N PHE A 44 -1.47 -4.42 18.12
CA PHE A 44 -1.71 -5.72 18.75
C PHE A 44 -1.17 -5.69 20.18
N GLN A 45 -2.05 -5.74 21.17
CA GLN A 45 -1.71 -5.84 22.59
C GLN A 45 -2.07 -7.24 23.07
N ASN A 46 -1.16 -7.93 23.78
CA ASN A 46 -1.38 -9.30 24.26
C ASN A 46 -1.75 -10.30 23.15
N LEU A 47 -1.08 -10.20 21.98
CA LEU A 47 -1.29 -11.09 20.83
C LEU A 47 -2.67 -10.99 20.16
N THR A 48 -3.47 -9.96 20.48
CA THR A 48 -4.70 -9.64 19.73
C THR A 48 -4.82 -8.15 19.48
N LEU A 49 -5.56 -7.80 18.45
CA LEU A 49 -5.98 -6.42 18.24
C LEU A 49 -6.83 -5.99 19.44
N LYS A 50 -6.53 -4.83 20.01
CA LYS A 50 -7.07 -4.41 21.31
C LYS A 50 -8.60 -4.52 21.39
N GLY A 51 -9.10 -5.48 22.18
CA GLY A 51 -10.52 -5.69 22.41
C GLY A 51 -11.25 -6.44 21.28
N THR A 52 -10.53 -7.20 20.45
CA THR A 52 -11.09 -8.13 19.48
C THR A 52 -10.43 -9.52 19.57
N ASP A 53 -10.97 -10.47 18.81
CA ASP A 53 -10.50 -11.84 18.63
C ASP A 53 -9.52 -11.99 17.44
N ILE A 54 -9.06 -10.88 16.86
CA ILE A 54 -8.15 -10.88 15.70
C ILE A 54 -6.71 -10.95 16.20
N SER A 55 -6.06 -12.10 16.00
CA SER A 55 -4.63 -12.28 16.27
C SER A 55 -3.74 -11.73 15.14
N PRO A 56 -2.45 -11.44 15.39
CA PRO A 56 -1.47 -11.15 14.34
C PRO A 56 -1.44 -12.22 13.24
N SER A 57 -1.52 -13.50 13.61
CA SER A 57 -1.54 -14.60 12.64
C SER A 57 -2.77 -14.61 11.76
N CYS A 58 -3.92 -14.17 12.28
CA CYS A 58 -5.13 -14.04 11.48
C CYS A 58 -5.05 -12.84 10.54
N TYR A 59 -4.51 -11.72 11.02
CA TYR A 59 -4.23 -10.55 10.19
C TYR A 59 -3.25 -10.89 9.07
N GLU A 60 -2.15 -11.56 9.36
CA GLU A 60 -1.14 -11.99 8.36
C GLU A 60 -1.77 -12.88 7.28
N LYS A 61 -2.54 -13.90 7.67
CA LYS A 61 -3.28 -14.73 6.71
C LYS A 61 -4.23 -13.90 5.83
N THR A 62 -4.85 -12.87 6.39
CA THR A 62 -5.73 -11.97 5.65
C THR A 62 -4.94 -11.12 4.64
N VAL A 63 -3.78 -10.59 5.02
CA VAL A 63 -2.90 -9.82 4.12
C VAL A 63 -2.42 -10.70 2.96
N LEU A 64 -1.97 -11.92 3.25
CA LEU A 64 -1.55 -12.88 2.23
C LEU A 64 -2.69 -13.25 1.29
N TRP A 65 -3.89 -13.46 1.83
CA TRP A 65 -5.08 -13.71 1.02
C TRP A 65 -5.42 -12.53 0.10
N ILE A 66 -5.34 -11.28 0.59
CA ILE A 66 -5.54 -10.10 -0.26
C ILE A 66 -4.48 -10.05 -1.38
N ALA A 67 -3.21 -10.37 -1.09
CA ALA A 67 -2.14 -10.40 -2.09
C ALA A 67 -2.41 -11.45 -3.18
N GLU A 68 -2.88 -12.63 -2.78
CA GLU A 68 -3.28 -13.70 -3.69
C GLU A 68 -4.41 -13.23 -4.63
N ILE A 69 -5.48 -12.66 -4.06
CA ILE A 69 -6.62 -12.16 -4.85
C ILE A 69 -6.18 -11.02 -5.77
N ASN A 70 -5.40 -10.05 -5.28
CA ASN A 70 -4.86 -8.97 -6.09
C ASN A 70 -4.07 -9.50 -7.30
N SER A 71 -3.26 -10.54 -7.10
CA SER A 71 -2.52 -11.20 -8.19
C SER A 71 -3.43 -11.95 -9.16
N GLN A 72 -4.50 -12.61 -8.70
CA GLN A 72 -5.43 -13.31 -9.58
C GLN A 72 -6.16 -12.34 -10.51
N PHE A 73 -6.48 -11.14 -10.03
CA PHE A 73 -7.08 -10.08 -10.84
C PHE A 73 -6.07 -9.23 -11.64
N GLN A 74 -4.76 -9.51 -11.51
CA GLN A 74 -3.69 -8.74 -12.17
C GLN A 74 -3.70 -7.23 -11.83
N PHE A 75 -4.18 -6.87 -10.65
CA PHE A 75 -4.17 -5.48 -10.19
C PHE A 75 -2.76 -4.99 -9.89
N HIS A 76 -2.57 -3.68 -10.01
CA HIS A 76 -1.31 -3.02 -9.71
C HIS A 76 -0.92 -3.17 -8.23
N SER A 77 0.39 -3.14 -7.96
CA SER A 77 0.90 -3.21 -6.58
C SER A 77 0.40 -2.07 -5.70
N GLU A 78 0.06 -0.93 -6.31
CA GLU A 78 -0.53 0.24 -5.64
C GLU A 78 -1.93 -0.07 -5.07
N THR A 79 -2.72 -0.87 -5.78
CA THR A 79 -4.04 -1.34 -5.34
C THR A 79 -3.93 -2.25 -4.13
N PHE A 80 -2.97 -3.18 -4.14
CA PHE A 80 -2.65 -3.97 -2.96
C PHE A 80 -2.26 -3.07 -1.78
N ALA A 81 -1.30 -2.15 -1.96
CA ALA A 81 -0.83 -1.25 -0.91
C ALA A 81 -1.97 -0.38 -0.34
N LEU A 82 -2.84 0.16 -1.20
CA LEU A 82 -4.01 0.95 -0.81
C LEU A 82 -5.02 0.09 -0.03
N SER A 83 -5.29 -1.13 -0.46
CA SER A 83 -6.21 -2.05 0.23
C SER A 83 -5.74 -2.35 1.67
N ILE A 84 -4.44 -2.58 1.87
CA ILE A 84 -3.85 -2.81 3.19
C ILE A 84 -3.89 -1.54 4.04
N SER A 85 -3.65 -0.37 3.45
CA SER A 85 -3.78 0.92 4.13
C SER A 85 -5.21 1.14 4.65
N ILE A 86 -6.23 0.86 3.83
CA ILE A 86 -7.64 0.96 4.22
C ILE A 86 -7.96 -0.04 5.36
N LEU A 87 -7.55 -1.30 5.20
CA LEU A 87 -7.74 -2.35 6.21
C LEU A 87 -7.15 -1.94 7.57
N ASN A 88 -5.91 -1.47 7.58
CA ASN A 88 -5.22 -1.05 8.81
C ASN A 88 -5.94 0.09 9.51
N ARG A 89 -6.38 1.10 8.76
CA ARG A 89 -7.10 2.26 9.31
C ARG A 89 -8.45 1.86 9.87
N LEU A 90 -9.13 0.91 9.22
CA LEU A 90 -10.40 0.36 9.69
C LEU A 90 -10.19 -0.41 11.00
N LEU A 91 -9.26 -1.37 11.04
CA LEU A 91 -8.98 -2.17 12.24
C LEU A 91 -8.47 -1.32 13.41
N ALA A 92 -7.73 -0.23 13.13
CA ALA A 92 -7.31 0.71 14.17
C ALA A 92 -8.47 1.57 14.72
N SER A 93 -9.57 1.71 13.96
CA SER A 93 -10.68 2.61 14.30
C SER A 93 -11.94 1.89 14.82
N VAL A 94 -12.12 0.60 14.51
CA VAL A 94 -13.33 -0.16 14.86
C VAL A 94 -13.01 -1.48 15.54
N LYS A 95 -13.90 -1.93 16.44
CA LYS A 95 -13.83 -3.27 17.03
C LYS A 95 -14.47 -4.30 16.09
N ALA A 96 -13.71 -4.72 15.08
CA ALA A 96 -14.17 -5.76 14.15
C ALA A 96 -14.19 -7.15 14.84
N ARG A 97 -15.20 -7.96 14.51
CA ARG A 97 -15.24 -9.38 14.90
C ARG A 97 -14.55 -10.22 13.82
N LEU A 98 -13.77 -11.22 14.23
CA LEU A 98 -13.03 -12.12 13.35
C LEU A 98 -13.87 -12.67 12.19
N LYS A 99 -15.12 -13.07 12.45
CA LYS A 99 -16.02 -13.64 11.43
C LYS A 99 -16.31 -12.72 10.24
N TYR A 100 -16.05 -11.41 10.36
CA TYR A 100 -16.22 -10.45 9.27
C TYR A 100 -14.90 -10.06 8.60
N LEU A 101 -13.76 -10.55 9.08
CA LEU A 101 -12.46 -10.08 8.61
C LEU A 101 -12.26 -10.31 7.11
N GLN A 102 -12.69 -11.46 6.58
CA GLN A 102 -12.60 -11.74 5.15
C GLN A 102 -13.52 -10.85 4.30
N CYS A 103 -14.73 -10.56 4.79
CA CYS A 103 -15.66 -9.63 4.15
C CYS A 103 -15.13 -8.19 4.16
N ILE A 104 -14.50 -7.77 5.27
CA ILE A 104 -13.81 -6.48 5.38
C ILE A 104 -12.66 -6.43 4.37
N ALA A 105 -11.83 -7.48 4.32
CA ALA A 105 -10.67 -7.57 3.43
C ALA A 105 -11.05 -7.40 1.95
N ILE A 106 -12.05 -8.15 1.46
CA ILE A 106 -12.49 -8.02 0.07
C ILE A 106 -13.10 -6.65 -0.21
N SER A 107 -13.82 -6.06 0.75
CA SER A 107 -14.36 -4.71 0.61
C SER A 107 -13.25 -3.66 0.48
N CYS A 108 -12.17 -3.80 1.26
CA CYS A 108 -11.00 -2.92 1.16
C CYS A 108 -10.32 -3.04 -0.20
N LEU A 109 -10.18 -4.25 -0.74
CA LEU A 109 -9.62 -4.49 -2.06
C LEU A 109 -10.50 -3.89 -3.17
N VAL A 110 -11.81 -4.06 -3.09
CA VAL A 110 -12.75 -3.46 -4.06
C VAL A 110 -12.64 -1.93 -4.04
N LEU A 111 -12.61 -1.31 -2.86
CA LEU A 111 -12.43 0.15 -2.75
C LEU A 111 -11.11 0.62 -3.36
N ALA A 112 -10.02 -0.12 -3.11
CA ALA A 112 -8.71 0.18 -3.68
C ALA A 112 -8.71 0.04 -5.21
N ALA A 113 -9.28 -1.05 -5.73
CA ALA A 113 -9.37 -1.30 -7.16
C ALA A 113 -10.17 -0.21 -7.87
N LYS A 114 -11.31 0.20 -7.31
CA LYS A 114 -12.09 1.34 -7.85
C LYS A 114 -11.34 2.66 -7.84
N THR A 115 -10.33 2.81 -6.98
CA THR A 115 -9.54 4.04 -6.90
C THR A 115 -8.40 4.07 -7.90
N ASN A 116 -7.78 2.91 -8.17
CA ASN A 116 -6.51 2.83 -8.89
C ASN A 116 -6.60 2.11 -10.25
N GLU A 117 -7.62 1.29 -10.47
CA GLU A 117 -7.76 0.45 -11.68
C GLU A 117 -8.85 0.98 -12.63
N GLU A 118 -9.60 2.02 -12.26
CA GLU A 118 -10.64 2.65 -13.11
C GLU A 118 -10.05 3.57 -14.23
N ASP A 119 -8.79 3.35 -14.64
CA ASP A 119 -8.08 4.13 -15.67
C ASP A 119 -7.54 3.23 -16.82
N GLU A 120 -8.35 2.29 -17.32
CA GLU A 120 -8.25 1.75 -18.70
C GLU A 120 -9.55 1.91 -19.49
#